data_AF-D3UFB3-F1
#
_entry.id   AF-D3UFB3-F1
#
_cell.length_a   1.000
_cell.length_b   1.000
_cell.length_c   1.000
_cell.angle_alpha   90.00
_cell.angle_beta   90.00
_cell.angle_gamma   90.00
#
_symmetry.space_group_name_H-M   'P 1'
#
loop_
_entity.id
_entity.type
_entity.pdbx_description
1 polymer ?
#
loop_
_entity_poly.entity_id
_entity_poly.type
_entity_poly.pdbx_seq_one_letter_code
_entity_poly.pdbx_strand_id
1 'polypeptide(L)'
;YDDKHTYHIKINNSSTRRIVWAIKTNNAMRLGVDPPCGVLDPKETVLMAVSCNAFDFASEDTSNDHISIEWTNTPEGAAKQFRREWFQGDGM
;
A
#
# COMPACT_ATOMS: atom_id res chain seq x y z
N TYR A 1 -4.19 -9.54 22.16
CA TYR A 1 -3.85 -8.21 21.61
C TYR A 1 -5.19 -7.51 21.48
N ASP A 2 -5.50 -6.64 22.44
CA ASP A 2 -6.90 -6.45 22.84
C ASP A 2 -7.51 -5.17 22.27
N ASP A 3 -6.65 -4.29 21.76
CA ASP A 3 -7.03 -3.03 21.12
C ASP A 3 -6.55 -2.96 19.68
N LYS A 4 -7.28 -2.17 18.88
CA LYS A 4 -6.84 -1.80 17.53
C LYS A 4 -5.68 -0.80 17.64
N HIS A 5 -4.53 -1.14 17.09
CA HIS A 5 -3.38 -0.23 17.01
C HIS A 5 -3.18 0.29 15.59
N THR A 6 -2.85 1.57 15.46
CA THR A 6 -2.57 2.20 14.16
C THR A 6 -1.13 2.71 14.13
N TYR A 7 -0.38 2.24 13.14
CA TYR A 7 0.97 2.64 12.82
C TYR A 7 0.99 3.46 11.53
N HIS A 8 2.10 4.14 11.24
CA HIS A 8 2.23 4.95 10.04
C HIS A 8 3.47 4.55 9.24
N ILE A 9 3.28 4.39 7.93
CA ILE A 9 4.34 4.14 6.95
C ILE A 9 4.44 5.35 6.03
N LYS A 10 5.65 5.88 5.87
CA LYS A 10 5.94 6.98 4.95
C LYS A 10 6.48 6.43 3.64
N ILE A 11 5.82 6.73 2.52
CA ILE A 11 6.26 6.34 1.17
C ILE A 11 6.69 7.61 0.43
N ASN A 12 7.93 7.64 -0.06
CA ASN A 12 8.49 8.72 -0.87
C ASN A 12 8.82 8.22 -2.27
N ASN A 13 8.32 8.90 -3.30
CA ASN A 13 8.76 8.66 -4.67
C ASN A 13 10.09 9.37 -4.94
N SER A 14 11.20 8.67 -4.74
CA SER A 14 12.54 9.19 -5.04
C SER A 14 12.92 9.15 -6.53
N SER A 15 12.03 8.66 -7.40
CA SER A 15 12.29 8.55 -8.84
C SER A 15 12.06 9.89 -9.57
N THR A 16 12.36 9.92 -10.87
CA THR A 16 12.11 11.07 -11.75
C THR A 16 10.76 11.00 -12.48
N ARG A 17 10.00 9.91 -12.30
CA ARG A 17 8.70 9.70 -12.96
C ARG A 17 7.57 9.63 -11.95
N ARG A 18 6.36 9.97 -12.40
CA ARG A 18 5.14 9.74 -11.62
C ARG A 18 4.88 8.24 -11.52
N ILE A 19 4.57 7.78 -10.32
CA ILE A 19 4.25 6.38 -10.04
C ILE A 19 2.82 6.25 -9.54
N VAL A 20 2.19 5.13 -9.86
CA VAL A 20 1.02 4.63 -9.15
C VAL A 20 1.50 3.58 -8.15
N TRP A 21 0.87 3.51 -6.99
CA TRP A 21 1.17 2.53 -5.96
C TRP A 21 -0.12 1.91 -5.40
N ALA A 22 -0.03 0.66 -4.96
CA ALA A 22 -1.10 -0.07 -4.29
C ALA A 22 -0.54 -0.97 -3.20
N ILE A 23 -1.32 -1.17 -2.15
CA ILE A 23 -0.95 -1.99 -1.01
C ILE A 23 -1.75 -3.28 -1.05
N LYS A 24 -1.07 -4.38 -0.79
CA LYS A 24 -1.68 -5.68 -0.55
C LYS A 24 -1.29 -6.17 0.83
N THR A 25 -2.24 -6.79 1.52
CA THR A 25 -2.03 -7.48 2.79
C THR A 25 -2.49 -8.92 2.61
N ASN A 26 -1.77 -9.89 3.16
CA ASN A 26 -2.21 -11.28 3.15
C ASN A 26 -3.30 -11.58 4.19
N ASN A 27 -3.53 -10.67 5.14
CA ASN A 27 -4.55 -10.80 6.17
C ASN A 27 -5.38 -9.51 6.30
N ALA A 28 -6.37 -9.34 5.43
CA ALA A 28 -7.22 -8.14 5.41
C ALA A 28 -8.21 -8.06 6.59
N MET A 29 -8.40 -9.14 7.36
CA MET A 29 -9.21 -9.11 8.59
C MET A 29 -8.43 -8.49 9.75
N ARG A 30 -7.14 -8.81 9.87
CA ARG A 30 -6.26 -8.25 10.89
C ARG A 30 -5.68 -6.89 10.49
N LEU A 31 -5.29 -6.73 9.23
CA LEU A 31 -4.59 -5.55 8.72
C LEU A 31 -5.50 -4.68 7.85
N GLY A 32 -5.68 -3.43 8.25
CA GLY A 32 -6.31 -2.37 7.48
C GLY A 32 -5.29 -1.32 7.03
N VAL A 33 -5.50 -0.73 5.86
CA VAL A 33 -4.57 0.25 5.26
C VAL A 33 -5.33 1.43 4.68
N ASP A 34 -4.89 2.65 5.00
CA ASP A 34 -5.47 3.89 4.49
C ASP A 34 -4.42 5.00 4.25
N PRO A 35 -4.31 5.58 3.04
CA PRO A 35 -4.96 5.13 1.82
C PRO A 35 -4.36 3.80 1.32
N PRO A 36 -5.14 2.89 0.71
CA PRO A 36 -4.62 1.60 0.22
C PRO A 36 -3.91 1.71 -1.13
N CYS A 37 -4.06 2.84 -1.82
CA CYS A 37 -3.43 3.10 -3.11
C CYS A 37 -3.37 4.60 -3.40
N GLY A 38 -2.56 5.00 -4.38
CA GLY A 38 -2.46 6.39 -4.78
C GLY A 38 -1.51 6.62 -5.94
N VAL A 39 -1.23 7.90 -6.19
CA VAL A 39 -0.30 8.36 -7.22
C VAL A 39 0.66 9.35 -6.58
N LEU A 40 1.96 9.16 -6.81
CA LEU A 40 3.01 10.05 -6.31
C LEU A 40 3.78 10.64 -7.49
N ASP A 41 3.80 11.97 -7.56
CA ASP A 41 4.73 12.71 -8.40
C ASP A 41 6.18 12.53 -7.92
N PRO A 42 7.19 12.83 -8.78
CA PRO A 42 8.58 12.85 -8.35
C PRO A 42 8.77 13.68 -7.08
N LYS A 43 9.45 13.11 -6.08
CA LYS A 43 9.74 13.69 -4.75
C LYS A 43 8.52 13.89 -3.84
N GLU A 44 7.33 13.47 -4.26
CA GLU A 44 6.14 13.50 -3.42
C GLU A 44 6.20 12.41 -2.36
N THR A 45 5.56 12.67 -1.22
CA THR A 45 5.46 11.73 -0.11
C THR A 45 4.02 11.60 0.34
N VAL A 46 3.61 10.37 0.66
CA VAL A 46 2.38 10.07 1.40
C VAL A 46 2.71 9.45 2.75
N LEU A 47 1.89 9.76 3.76
CA LEU A 47 1.87 9.05 5.03
C LEU A 47 0.62 8.17 5.05
N MET A 48 0.82 6.87 5.20
CA MET A 48 -0.23 5.86 5.18
C MET A 48 -0.40 5.25 6.56
N ALA A 49 -1.63 5.15 7.02
CA ALA A 49 -2.01 4.44 8.24
C ALA A 49 -2.12 2.94 7.96
N VAL A 50 -1.53 2.13 8.84
CA VAL A 50 -1.71 0.68 8.90
C VAL A 50 -2.30 0.35 10.25
N SER A 51 -3.50 -0.19 10.28
CA SER A 51 -4.15 -0.61 11.51
C SER A 51 -4.12 -2.12 11.67
N CYS A 52 -3.73 -2.59 12.85
CA CYS A 52 -3.88 -3.98 13.28
C CYS A 52 -5.09 -4.05 14.20
N ASN A 53 -6.14 -4.77 13.81
CA ASN A 53 -7.31 -5.01 14.64
C ASN A 53 -6.96 -5.91 15.83
N ALA A 54 -7.76 -5.84 16.89
CA ALA A 54 -7.64 -6.76 18.02
C ALA A 54 -7.85 -8.21 17.55
N PHE A 55 -7.04 -9.13 18.08
CA PHE A 55 -7.06 -10.54 17.71
C PHE A 55 -6.41 -11.39 18.81
N ASP A 56 -6.69 -12.69 18.80
CA ASP A 56 -6.10 -13.62 19.76
C ASP A 56 -4.75 -14.14 19.23
N PHE A 57 -3.68 -13.51 19.73
CA PHE A 57 -2.31 -13.84 19.35
C PHE A 57 -1.90 -15.28 19.69
N ALA A 58 -2.53 -15.91 20.68
CA ALA A 58 -2.17 -17.26 21.09
C ALA A 58 -2.78 -18.34 20.18
N SER A 59 -3.88 -18.03 19.47
CA SER A 59 -4.62 -19.00 18.66
C SER A 59 -4.47 -18.79 17.15
N GLU A 60 -3.90 -17.67 16.71
CA GLU A 60 -3.73 -17.34 15.29
C GLU A 60 -2.26 -17.37 14.85
N ASP A 61 -1.99 -17.77 13.60
CA ASP A 61 -0.65 -17.62 13.03
C ASP A 61 -0.33 -16.15 12.78
N THR A 62 0.81 -15.70 13.29
CA THR A 62 1.32 -14.33 13.16
C THR A 62 2.68 -14.28 12.46
N SER A 63 3.25 -15.44 12.13
CA SER A 63 4.61 -15.53 11.58
C SER A 63 4.70 -15.08 10.11
N ASN A 64 3.57 -15.09 9.41
CA ASN A 64 3.52 -14.89 7.95
C ASN A 64 2.83 -13.60 7.51
N ASP A 65 2.34 -12.78 8.43
CA ASP A 65 1.71 -11.50 8.09
C ASP A 65 2.71 -10.58 7.38
N HIS A 66 2.30 -10.05 6.22
CA HIS A 66 3.11 -9.11 5.47
C HIS A 66 2.26 -8.09 4.71
N ILE A 67 2.87 -6.94 4.46
CA ILE A 67 2.32 -5.86 3.65
C ILE A 67 3.23 -5.70 2.44
N SER A 68 2.65 -5.83 1.25
CA SER A 68 3.33 -5.65 -0.02
C SER A 68 2.96 -4.29 -0.62
N ILE A 69 3.96 -3.51 -1.02
CA ILE A 69 3.80 -2.25 -1.74
C ILE A 69 4.15 -2.52 -3.20
N GLU A 70 3.16 -2.51 -4.07
CA GLU A 70 3.35 -2.62 -5.51
C GLU A 70 3.31 -1.23 -6.12
N TRP A 71 4.15 -0.97 -7.12
CA TRP A 71 4.14 0.30 -7.85
C TRP A 71 4.56 0.10 -9.30
N THR A 72 4.13 1.01 -10.16
CA THR A 72 4.59 1.11 -11.55
C THR A 72 4.58 2.58 -12.00
N ASN A 73 5.32 2.88 -13.08
CA ASN A 73 5.26 4.19 -13.69
C ASN A 73 3.87 4.41 -14.30
N THR A 74 3.33 5.63 -14.16
CA THR A 74 2.09 5.98 -14.89
C THR A 74 2.40 6.14 -16.38
N PRO A 75 1.44 5.83 -17.28
CA PRO A 75 1.56 6.18 -18.69
C PRO A 75 1.84 7.68 -18.89
N GLU A 76 2.51 8.03 -19.98
CA GLU A 76 2.82 9.42 -20.30
C GLU A 76 1.53 10.23 -20.50
N GLY A 77 1.49 11.45 -19.96
CA GLY A 77 0.30 12.33 -20.02
C GLY A 77 -0.88 11.88 -19.16
N ALA A 78 -0.78 10.78 -18.41
CA ALA A 78 -1.87 10.31 -17.55
C ALA A 78 -2.22 11.32 -16.45
N ALA A 79 -3.52 11.46 -16.19
CA ALA A 79 -4.02 12.22 -15.06
C ALA A 79 -3.50 11.65 -13.73
N LYS A 80 -3.40 12.50 -12.69
CA LYS A 80 -3.00 12.08 -11.33
C LYS A 80 -4.17 11.37 -10.63
N GLN A 81 -4.54 10.21 -11.14
CA GLN A 81 -5.63 9.39 -10.65
C GLN A 81 -5.21 7.93 -10.71
N PHE A 82 -5.39 7.21 -9.60
CA PHE A 82 -5.09 5.78 -9.56
C PHE A 82 -5.96 5.03 -10.58
N ARG A 83 -5.32 4.15 -11.38
CA ARG A 83 -6.01 3.17 -12.24
C ARG A 83 -5.38 1.80 -12.06
N ARG A 84 -6.19 0.83 -11.63
CA ARG A 84 -5.74 -0.56 -11.42
C ARG A 84 -5.20 -1.20 -12.70
N GLU A 85 -5.74 -0.81 -13.85
CA GLU A 85 -5.34 -1.29 -15.19
C GLU A 85 -3.85 -1.05 -15.49
N TRP A 86 -3.21 -0.04 -14.89
CA TRP A 86 -1.78 0.21 -15.09
C TRP A 86 -0.88 -0.90 -14.52
N PHE A 87 -1.40 -1.72 -13.59
CA PHE A 87 -0.72 -2.93 -13.11
C PHE A 87 -0.95 -4.15 -14.02
N GLN A 88 -1.83 -4.05 -15.02
CA GLN A 88 -2.17 -5.13 -15.95
C GLN A 88 -1.51 -4.95 -17.32
N GLY A 89 -0.85 -3.80 -17.56
CA GLY A 89 -0.24 -3.44 -18.84
C GLY A 89 1.11 -4.12 -19.07
N ASP A 90 1.24 -4.70 -20.27
CA ASP A 90 2.35 -5.35 -20.94
C ASP A 90 3.38 -6.05 -20.05
N GLY A 91 3.10 -7.33 -19.80
CA GLY A 91 4.19 -8.31 -19.80
C GLY A 91 4.97 -8.16 -21.10
N MET A 92 6.11 -7.48 -21.03
CA MET A 92 7.21 -7.67 -21.98
C MET A 92 7.96 -8.94 -21.61
#